data_AF-A0A1I8ACX0-F1
#
_entry.id   AF-A0A1I8ACX0-F1
#
_cell.length_a   1.000
_cell.length_b   1.000
_cell.length_c   1.000
_cell.angle_alpha   90.00
_cell.angle_beta   90.00
_cell.angle_gamma   90.00
#
_symmetry.space_group_name_H-M   'P 1'
#
loop_
_entity.id
_entity.type
_entity.pdbx_description
1 polymer ?
#
loop_
_entity_poly.entity_id
_entity_poly.type
_entity_poly.pdbx_seq_one_letter_code
_entity_poly.pdbx_strand_id
1 'polypeptide(L)'
;MYLLELTTIFSMSLCLIGNQSLDELEKLAMSLPLHLIPNKNVSPKIYEQHCYGPEELATRVDTVPVKDIRTLQILFAVDDYEPLYKSKAEEYVAHILRLESEGSFAYEIRQRGWSNSMYAQYSTGAQGFGFLVVHVDLSVEGLDHVEGIVELLFQYVEMLRRMGPKKWIYKEKARLGELTFRFQDTWPVQQAAIKHSCALQKYPFEDALSHDYLYENYDPDLIEKLLSMLTPRNMMFSMCAKENSKIEDMEKEQHYGIAFKRTKLAEEEIERFEKALKTPFEGFYLPGANDYIATSFELKKKEDNDIFS
;
A
#
# COMPACT_ATOMS: atom_id res chain seq x y z
N MET A 1 -30.09 -9.94 -6.09
CA MET A 1 -30.74 -10.76 -5.04
C MET A 1 -29.74 -11.14 -3.93
N TYR A 2 -28.52 -11.59 -4.25
CA TYR A 2 -27.49 -11.91 -3.24
C TYR A 2 -27.03 -10.76 -2.32
N LEU A 3 -26.99 -9.50 -2.79
CA LEU A 3 -26.55 -8.35 -1.98
C LEU A 3 -27.52 -7.97 -0.84
N LEU A 4 -28.81 -8.34 -0.95
CA LEU A 4 -29.81 -8.10 0.10
C LEU A 4 -29.81 -9.20 1.18
N GLU A 5 -29.18 -10.36 0.91
CA GLU A 5 -29.06 -11.44 1.88
C GLU A 5 -28.00 -11.15 2.95
N LEU A 6 -26.96 -10.40 2.61
CA LEU A 6 -25.82 -10.07 3.49
C LEU A 6 -26.01 -8.82 4.35
N THR A 7 -27.05 -8.02 4.11
CA THR A 7 -27.27 -6.79 4.88
C THR A 7 -27.80 -7.13 6.27
N THR A 8 -26.97 -6.89 7.30
CA THR A 8 -27.28 -7.06 8.72
C THR A 8 -26.80 -5.85 9.50
N ILE A 9 -27.46 -5.50 10.61
CA ILE A 9 -27.09 -4.33 11.45
C ILE A 9 -25.62 -4.36 11.88
N PHE A 10 -25.05 -5.52 12.20
CA PHE A 10 -23.64 -5.62 12.61
C PHE A 10 -22.64 -5.38 11.47
N SER A 11 -23.11 -5.30 10.23
CA SER A 11 -22.30 -5.00 9.04
C SER A 11 -22.56 -3.59 8.51
N MET A 12 -23.27 -2.75 9.27
CA MET A 12 -23.63 -1.40 8.87
C MET A 12 -23.01 -0.36 9.80
N SER A 13 -22.52 0.71 9.18
CA SER A 13 -22.05 1.91 9.83
C SER A 13 -22.77 3.11 9.21
N LEU A 14 -23.01 4.13 10.04
CA LEU A 14 -23.64 5.38 9.61
C LEU A 14 -22.80 6.54 10.10
N CYS A 15 -22.51 7.47 9.20
CA CYS A 15 -21.91 8.75 9.52
C CYS A 15 -22.87 9.86 9.09
N LEU A 16 -23.29 10.70 10.03
CA LEU A 16 -24.09 11.89 9.78
C LEU A 16 -23.19 13.11 9.97
N ILE A 17 -23.13 13.97 8.96
CA ILE A 17 -22.40 15.24 9.02
C ILE A 17 -23.36 16.35 8.68
N GLY A 18 -23.50 17.31 9.59
CA GLY A 18 -24.41 18.44 9.46
C GLY A 18 -23.95 19.61 10.32
N ASN A 19 -24.61 20.75 10.16
CA ASN A 19 -24.37 21.96 10.96
C ASN A 19 -25.18 21.98 12.27
N GLN A 20 -26.01 20.96 12.50
CA GLN A 20 -26.77 20.76 13.72
C GLN A 20 -25.86 20.33 14.88
N SER A 21 -26.37 20.49 16.11
CA SER A 21 -25.72 19.95 17.31
C SER A 21 -25.70 18.42 17.32
N LEU A 22 -24.80 17.84 18.12
CA LEU A 22 -24.71 16.38 18.27
C LEU A 22 -26.04 15.78 18.76
N ASP A 23 -26.72 16.41 19.71
CA ASP A 23 -28.03 15.98 20.23
C ASP A 23 -29.11 15.95 19.14
N GLU A 24 -29.08 16.90 18.20
CA GLU A 24 -30.01 16.96 17.06
C GLU A 24 -29.71 15.86 16.03
N LEU A 25 -28.42 15.63 15.74
CA LEU A 25 -28.00 14.55 14.83
C LEU A 25 -28.29 13.17 15.41
N GLU A 26 -28.14 12.99 16.72
CA GLU A 26 -28.52 11.75 17.41
C GLU A 26 -30.03 11.51 17.32
N LYS A 27 -30.85 12.53 17.61
CA LYS A 27 -32.31 12.44 17.45
C LYS A 27 -32.70 12.11 16.00
N LEU A 28 -32.02 12.70 15.02
CA LEU A 28 -32.23 12.39 13.61
C LEU A 28 -31.90 10.92 13.33
N ALA A 29 -30.74 10.42 13.78
CA ALA A 29 -30.36 9.02 13.62
C ALA A 29 -31.39 8.06 14.24
N MET A 30 -31.88 8.38 15.44
CA MET A 30 -32.90 7.59 16.15
C MET A 30 -34.28 7.63 15.48
N SER A 31 -34.59 8.71 14.74
CA SER A 31 -35.85 8.83 13.97
C SER A 31 -35.86 8.00 12.69
N LEU A 32 -34.69 7.63 12.18
CA LEU A 32 -34.58 6.80 10.99
C LEU A 32 -35.06 5.38 11.29
N PRO A 33 -35.72 4.70 10.35
CA PRO A 33 -36.23 3.34 10.52
C PRO A 33 -35.11 2.28 10.46
N LEU A 34 -33.93 2.55 11.04
CA LEU A 34 -32.78 1.65 11.07
C LEU A 34 -33.07 0.38 11.88
N HIS A 35 -33.95 0.48 12.88
CA HIS A 35 -34.43 -0.68 13.66
C HIS A 35 -35.23 -1.70 12.82
N LEU A 36 -35.75 -1.30 11.64
CA LEU A 36 -36.43 -2.22 10.72
C LEU A 36 -35.44 -3.13 9.97
N ILE A 37 -34.14 -2.82 10.01
CA ILE A 37 -33.11 -3.62 9.34
C ILE A 37 -32.88 -4.86 10.21
N PRO A 38 -33.19 -6.07 9.73
CA PRO A 38 -33.04 -7.27 10.54
C PRO A 38 -31.56 -7.55 10.80
N ASN A 39 -31.23 -7.82 12.05
CA ASN A 39 -29.93 -8.37 12.39
C ASN A 39 -29.94 -9.89 12.15
N LYS A 40 -29.21 -10.34 11.12
CA LYS A 40 -29.08 -11.77 10.80
C LYS A 40 -27.85 -12.43 11.46
N ASN A 41 -27.12 -11.72 12.32
CA ASN A 41 -25.92 -12.20 13.02
C ASN A 41 -24.89 -12.86 12.07
N VAL A 42 -24.68 -12.26 10.90
CA VAL A 42 -23.71 -12.75 9.92
C VAL A 42 -22.33 -12.28 10.34
N SER A 43 -21.41 -13.22 10.54
CA SER A 43 -19.99 -12.88 10.73
C SER A 43 -19.33 -12.58 9.38
N PRO A 44 -18.44 -11.59 9.30
CA PRO A 44 -17.70 -11.32 8.07
C PRO A 44 -16.86 -12.54 7.69
N LYS A 45 -16.74 -12.78 6.39
CA LYS A 45 -15.95 -13.90 5.87
C LYS A 45 -14.47 -13.57 5.99
N ILE A 46 -13.75 -14.37 6.77
CA ILE A 46 -12.29 -14.34 6.87
C ILE A 46 -11.73 -15.46 6.00
N TYR A 47 -10.71 -15.14 5.22
CA TYR A 47 -10.02 -16.10 4.35
C TYR A 47 -8.79 -16.62 5.09
N GLU A 48 -8.81 -17.92 5.42
CA GLU A 48 -7.69 -18.57 6.14
C GLU A 48 -6.46 -18.80 5.25
N GLN A 49 -6.63 -18.76 3.93
CA GLN A 49 -5.58 -18.98 2.95
C GLN A 49 -5.45 -17.77 2.04
N HIS A 50 -4.21 -17.48 1.66
CA HIS A 50 -3.90 -16.46 0.67
C HIS A 50 -4.46 -16.85 -0.71
N CYS A 51 -4.93 -15.88 -1.50
CA CYS A 51 -5.51 -16.15 -2.82
C CYS A 51 -4.48 -16.60 -3.88
N TYR A 52 -3.19 -16.36 -3.60
CA TYR A 52 -2.05 -16.88 -4.35
C TYR A 52 -1.37 -17.98 -3.55
N GLY A 53 -1.37 -19.19 -4.09
CA GLY A 53 -0.62 -20.32 -3.58
C GLY A 53 0.64 -20.61 -4.40
N PRO A 54 1.26 -21.78 -4.22
CA PRO A 54 2.46 -22.18 -4.94
C PRO A 54 2.32 -22.19 -6.46
N GLU A 55 1.10 -22.32 -7.00
CA GLU A 55 0.81 -22.31 -8.43
C GLU A 55 0.74 -20.89 -9.01
N GLU A 56 0.38 -19.89 -8.21
CA GLU A 56 0.33 -18.49 -8.63
C GLU A 56 1.66 -17.76 -8.39
N LEU A 57 2.40 -18.14 -7.35
CA LEU A 57 3.67 -17.50 -6.97
C LEU A 57 4.86 -18.04 -7.77
N ALA A 58 6.00 -17.36 -7.71
CA ALA A 58 7.14 -17.59 -8.59
C ALA A 58 6.73 -17.59 -10.08
N THR A 59 5.89 -16.63 -10.46
CA THR A 59 5.42 -16.47 -11.84
C THR A 59 5.71 -15.07 -12.38
N ARG A 60 5.86 -15.03 -13.70
CA ARG A 60 5.86 -13.84 -14.53
C ARG A 60 4.53 -13.75 -15.27
N VAL A 61 3.96 -12.55 -15.34
CA VAL A 61 2.74 -12.27 -16.12
C VAL A 61 2.99 -11.15 -17.11
N ASP A 62 3.06 -11.48 -18.40
CA ASP A 62 3.21 -10.49 -19.47
C ASP A 62 1.85 -10.11 -20.03
N THR A 63 1.54 -8.82 -20.07
CA THR A 63 0.22 -8.29 -20.51
C THR A 63 0.38 -7.24 -21.61
N VAL A 64 -0.58 -7.19 -22.54
CA VAL A 64 -0.65 -6.15 -23.59
C VAL A 64 -1.68 -5.08 -23.20
N PRO A 65 -1.25 -3.84 -22.86
CA PRO A 65 -2.16 -2.76 -22.50
C PRO A 65 -2.90 -2.20 -23.72
N VAL A 66 -4.03 -1.52 -23.46
CA VAL A 66 -4.71 -0.69 -24.47
C VAL A 66 -3.93 0.60 -24.73
N LYS A 67 -3.49 1.28 -23.66
CA LYS A 67 -2.64 2.48 -23.72
C LYS A 67 -1.19 2.10 -24.02
N ASP A 68 -0.41 3.06 -24.53
CA ASP A 68 1.03 2.90 -24.67
C ASP A 68 1.71 3.23 -23.33
N ILE A 69 1.79 2.22 -22.46
CA ILE A 69 2.42 2.27 -21.15
C ILE A 69 3.39 1.10 -21.01
N ARG A 70 4.43 1.29 -20.19
CA ARG A 70 5.40 0.27 -19.83
C ARG A 70 5.51 0.25 -18.31
N THR A 71 4.99 -0.80 -17.68
CA THR A 71 5.00 -0.91 -16.22
C THR A 71 5.46 -2.28 -15.79
N LEU A 72 6.21 -2.31 -14.70
CA LEU A 72 6.56 -3.51 -13.95
C LEU A 72 5.85 -3.44 -12.60
N GLN A 73 5.09 -4.47 -12.26
CA GLN A 73 4.55 -4.65 -10.93
C GLN A 73 5.18 -5.88 -10.30
N ILE A 74 5.74 -5.72 -9.11
CA ILE A 74 6.28 -6.83 -8.32
C ILE A 74 5.41 -6.93 -7.08
N LEU A 75 4.72 -8.05 -6.94
CA LEU A 75 3.78 -8.32 -5.88
C LEU A 75 4.30 -9.45 -5.00
N PHE A 76 4.22 -9.24 -3.69
CA PHE A 76 4.46 -10.26 -2.68
C PHE A 76 3.16 -10.58 -1.95
N ALA A 77 2.85 -11.86 -1.82
CA ALA A 77 1.76 -12.35 -1.00
C ALA A 77 2.13 -12.22 0.48
N VAL A 78 1.38 -11.43 1.25
CA VAL A 78 1.71 -11.17 2.66
C VAL A 78 0.49 -11.38 3.56
N ASP A 79 0.73 -11.44 4.87
CA ASP A 79 -0.35 -11.54 5.84
C ASP A 79 -1.23 -10.27 5.83
N ASP A 80 -2.40 -10.36 6.46
CA ASP A 80 -3.25 -9.20 6.70
C ASP A 80 -2.72 -8.34 7.86
N TYR A 81 -2.19 -7.16 7.54
CA TYR A 81 -1.74 -6.16 8.50
C TYR A 81 -2.83 -5.17 8.91
N GLU A 82 -4.03 -5.20 8.30
CA GLU A 82 -5.12 -4.28 8.64
C GLU A 82 -5.52 -4.36 10.14
N PRO A 83 -5.64 -5.55 10.77
CA PRO A 83 -5.93 -5.63 12.21
C PRO A 83 -4.79 -5.09 13.10
N LEU A 84 -3.58 -4.95 12.55
CA LEU A 84 -2.38 -4.50 13.22
C LEU A 84 -2.05 -3.03 12.90
N TYR A 85 -3.04 -2.25 12.41
CA TYR A 85 -2.88 -0.87 11.91
C TYR A 85 -2.16 0.08 12.87
N LYS A 86 -2.28 -0.11 14.19
CA LYS A 86 -1.58 0.70 15.20
C LYS A 86 -0.05 0.60 15.08
N SER A 87 0.44 -0.51 14.54
CA SER A 87 1.86 -0.75 14.34
C SER A 87 2.41 -0.07 13.10
N LYS A 88 1.62 0.04 12.01
CA LYS A 88 2.06 0.56 10.70
C LYS A 88 3.33 -0.11 10.17
N ALA A 89 3.55 -1.39 10.49
CA ALA A 89 4.72 -2.14 10.03
C ALA A 89 4.78 -2.22 8.49
N GLU A 90 3.62 -2.36 7.86
CA GLU A 90 3.44 -2.42 6.42
C GLU A 90 3.77 -1.09 5.72
N GLU A 91 3.28 0.05 6.25
CA GLU A 91 3.64 1.36 5.73
C GLU A 91 5.11 1.71 6.01
N TYR A 92 5.68 1.24 7.13
CA TYR A 92 7.12 1.39 7.39
C TYR A 92 7.96 0.73 6.28
N VAL A 93 7.67 -0.52 5.92
CA VAL A 93 8.39 -1.23 4.85
C VAL A 93 8.13 -0.57 3.49
N ALA A 94 6.86 -0.29 3.16
CA ALA A 94 6.50 0.35 1.90
C ALA A 94 7.17 1.72 1.74
N HIS A 95 7.25 2.51 2.81
CA HIS A 95 7.93 3.80 2.82
C HIS A 95 9.40 3.70 2.45
N ILE A 96 10.12 2.74 3.04
CA ILE A 96 11.55 2.56 2.78
C ILE A 96 11.80 2.08 1.35
N LEU A 97 10.94 1.22 0.82
CA LEU A 97 11.01 0.74 -0.57
C LEU A 97 10.78 1.85 -1.61
N ARG A 98 10.03 2.90 -1.26
CA ARG A 98 9.74 4.04 -2.15
C ARG A 98 10.56 5.29 -1.86
N LEU A 99 11.60 5.22 -1.03
CA LEU A 99 12.51 6.35 -0.83
C LEU A 99 13.15 6.74 -2.16
N GLU A 100 13.28 8.04 -2.41
CA GLU A 100 13.89 8.59 -3.63
C GLU A 100 15.27 9.21 -3.39
N SER A 101 15.81 9.07 -2.17
CA SER A 101 17.13 9.59 -1.80
C SER A 101 18.27 8.79 -2.43
N GLU A 102 19.45 9.39 -2.50
CA GLU A 102 20.68 8.66 -2.83
C GLU A 102 20.83 7.41 -1.96
N GLY A 103 21.29 6.31 -2.56
CA GLY A 103 21.39 5.00 -1.91
C GLY A 103 20.09 4.19 -1.87
N SER A 104 18.96 4.74 -2.34
CA SER A 104 17.70 4.00 -2.43
C SER A 104 17.58 3.14 -3.69
N PHE A 105 16.68 2.16 -3.65
CA PHE A 105 16.30 1.39 -4.84
C PHE A 105 15.78 2.27 -5.97
N ALA A 106 14.88 3.22 -5.68
CA ALA A 106 14.31 4.13 -6.67
C ALA A 106 15.38 5.03 -7.32
N TYR A 107 16.38 5.46 -6.55
CA TYR A 107 17.49 6.25 -7.05
C TYR A 107 18.36 5.44 -8.00
N GLU A 108 18.74 4.21 -7.63
CA GLU A 108 19.61 3.34 -8.44
C GLU A 108 18.99 3.02 -9.81
N ILE A 109 17.72 2.61 -9.85
CA ILE A 109 17.05 2.29 -11.13
C ILE A 109 16.85 3.52 -12.01
N ARG A 110 16.75 4.72 -11.41
CA ARG A 110 16.65 5.99 -12.14
C ARG A 110 18.00 6.40 -12.72
N GLN A 111 19.09 6.24 -11.95
CA GLN A 111 20.45 6.54 -12.42
C GLN A 111 20.88 5.64 -13.58
N ARG A 112 20.37 4.41 -13.64
CA ARG A 112 20.56 3.49 -14.77
C ARG A 112 19.68 3.81 -15.97
N GLY A 113 18.78 4.80 -15.88
CA GLY A 113 17.83 5.12 -16.95
C GLY A 113 16.72 4.09 -17.13
N TRP A 114 16.52 3.17 -16.18
CA TRP A 114 15.55 2.07 -16.30
C TRP A 114 14.12 2.47 -15.89
N SER A 115 13.97 3.50 -15.06
CA SER A 115 12.65 3.94 -14.58
C SER A 115 12.53 5.46 -14.48
N ASN A 116 11.31 5.96 -14.70
CA ASN A 116 10.93 7.37 -14.51
C ASN A 116 10.36 7.63 -13.11
N SER A 117 9.53 6.71 -12.62
CA SER A 117 8.82 6.82 -11.35
C SER A 117 8.54 5.44 -10.79
N MET A 118 8.45 5.34 -9.47
CA MET A 118 8.03 4.13 -8.80
C MET A 118 7.28 4.45 -7.52
N TYR A 119 6.48 3.51 -7.05
CA TYR A 119 5.92 3.54 -5.71
C TYR A 119 5.88 2.13 -5.13
N ALA A 120 5.80 2.05 -3.81
CA ALA A 120 5.54 0.82 -3.10
C ALA A 120 4.40 1.05 -2.11
N GLN A 121 3.50 0.09 -1.99
CA GLN A 121 2.37 0.17 -1.07
C GLN A 121 1.97 -1.20 -0.58
N TYR A 122 1.42 -1.22 0.63
CA TYR A 122 0.64 -2.35 1.11
C TYR A 122 -0.81 -2.20 0.64
N SER A 123 -1.45 -3.31 0.31
CA SER A 123 -2.87 -3.37 -0.02
C SER A 123 -3.51 -4.58 0.63
N THR A 124 -4.54 -4.34 1.43
CA THR A 124 -5.41 -5.40 1.95
C THR A 124 -6.20 -6.01 0.79
N GLY A 125 -6.11 -7.33 0.61
CA GLY A 125 -6.86 -8.04 -0.44
C GLY A 125 -8.26 -8.36 0.03
N ALA A 126 -8.35 -9.13 1.11
CA ALA A 126 -9.56 -9.37 1.88
C ALA A 126 -9.15 -9.65 3.34
N GLN A 127 -10.10 -9.72 4.27
CA GLN A 127 -9.80 -10.11 5.64
C GLN A 127 -9.10 -11.48 5.65
N GLY A 128 -7.86 -11.50 6.15
CA GLY A 128 -7.01 -12.69 6.21
C GLY A 128 -5.82 -12.71 5.24
N PHE A 129 -5.75 -11.83 4.23
CA PHE A 129 -4.53 -11.67 3.43
C PHE A 129 -4.34 -10.27 2.81
N GLY A 130 -3.08 -9.92 2.57
CA GLY A 130 -2.67 -8.66 1.96
C GLY A 130 -1.59 -8.83 0.90
N PHE A 131 -1.20 -7.72 0.30
CA PHE A 131 -0.15 -7.65 -0.70
C PHE A 131 0.81 -6.52 -0.39
N LEU A 132 2.09 -6.74 -0.60
CA LEU A 132 3.06 -5.66 -0.76
C LEU A 132 3.38 -5.55 -2.25
N VAL A 133 3.13 -4.39 -2.84
CA VAL A 133 3.29 -4.16 -4.28
C VAL A 133 4.31 -3.07 -4.52
N VAL A 134 5.30 -3.35 -5.34
CA VAL A 134 6.25 -2.39 -5.90
C VAL A 134 5.88 -2.16 -7.36
N HIS A 135 5.55 -0.92 -7.71
CA HIS A 135 5.20 -0.52 -9.05
C HIS A 135 6.30 0.36 -9.63
N VAL A 136 6.74 0.06 -10.84
CA VAL A 136 7.82 0.76 -11.53
C VAL A 136 7.32 1.15 -12.93
N ASP A 137 7.32 2.45 -13.22
CA ASP A 137 7.13 2.96 -14.58
C ASP A 137 8.45 2.83 -15.32
N LEU A 138 8.47 1.99 -16.35
CA LEU A 138 9.67 1.62 -17.09
C LEU A 138 9.96 2.65 -18.20
N SER A 139 11.24 2.91 -18.42
CA SER A 139 11.69 3.53 -19.67
C SER A 139 11.68 2.51 -20.82
N VAL A 140 12.02 2.96 -22.03
CA VAL A 140 12.23 2.03 -23.16
C VAL A 140 13.38 1.06 -22.86
N GLU A 141 14.47 1.56 -22.30
CA GLU A 141 15.63 0.73 -21.91
C GLU A 141 15.31 -0.17 -20.70
N GLY A 142 14.53 0.32 -19.74
CA GLY A 142 14.13 -0.46 -18.56
C GLY A 142 13.32 -1.71 -18.88
N LEU A 143 12.64 -1.73 -20.03
CA LEU A 143 11.91 -2.91 -20.50
C LEU A 143 12.83 -4.11 -20.75
N ASP A 144 14.06 -3.86 -21.21
CA ASP A 144 15.07 -4.90 -21.49
C ASP A 144 15.86 -5.31 -20.21
N HIS A 145 15.55 -4.69 -19.07
CA HIS A 145 16.26 -4.87 -17.80
C HIS A 145 15.35 -5.25 -16.63
N VAL A 146 14.16 -5.79 -16.90
CA VAL A 146 13.17 -6.15 -15.87
C VAL A 146 13.74 -7.10 -14.82
N GLU A 147 14.43 -8.16 -15.23
CA GLU A 147 15.05 -9.11 -14.31
C GLU A 147 16.15 -8.44 -13.48
N GLY A 148 16.90 -7.51 -14.07
CA GLY A 148 17.90 -6.70 -13.37
C GLY A 148 17.29 -5.77 -12.32
N ILE A 149 16.12 -5.19 -12.60
CA ILE A 149 15.35 -4.38 -11.63
C ILE A 149 14.90 -5.27 -10.46
N VAL A 150 14.40 -6.47 -10.74
CA VAL A 150 14.00 -7.45 -9.71
C VAL A 150 15.20 -7.88 -8.85
N GLU A 151 16.37 -8.11 -9.45
CA GLU A 151 17.60 -8.39 -8.70
C GLU A 151 18.00 -7.24 -7.78
N LEU A 152 18.00 -6.00 -8.27
CA LEU A 152 18.30 -4.82 -7.46
C LEU A 152 17.31 -4.68 -6.30
N LEU A 153 16.03 -4.99 -6.52
CA LEU A 153 15.03 -4.99 -5.44
C LEU A 153 15.40 -6.00 -4.35
N PHE A 154 15.78 -7.23 -4.72
CA PHE A 154 16.18 -8.24 -3.73
C PHE A 154 17.49 -7.90 -3.00
N GLN A 155 18.45 -7.28 -3.69
CA GLN A 155 19.66 -6.75 -3.05
C GLN A 155 19.33 -5.63 -2.05
N TYR A 156 18.36 -4.77 -2.36
CA TYR A 156 17.87 -3.75 -1.45
C TYR A 156 17.15 -4.38 -0.25
N VAL A 157 16.27 -5.35 -0.47
CA VAL A 157 15.61 -6.12 0.61
C VAL A 157 16.63 -6.79 1.53
N GLU A 158 17.71 -7.36 0.98
CA GLU A 158 18.79 -7.95 1.78
C GLU A 158 19.50 -6.92 2.65
N MET A 159 19.79 -5.74 2.10
CA MET A 159 20.35 -4.62 2.87
C MET A 159 19.42 -4.24 4.03
N LEU A 160 18.10 -4.17 3.80
CA LEU A 160 17.12 -3.91 4.86
C LEU A 160 17.09 -5.00 5.93
N ARG A 161 17.13 -6.28 5.54
CA ARG A 161 17.17 -7.42 6.46
C ARG A 161 18.40 -7.40 7.35
N ARG A 162 19.58 -7.10 6.79
CA ARG A 162 20.84 -6.99 7.55
C ARG A 162 20.85 -5.82 8.52
N MET A 163 20.33 -4.68 8.08
CA MET A 163 20.28 -3.49 8.92
C MET A 163 19.27 -3.63 10.05
N GLY A 164 18.17 -4.35 9.81
CA GLY A 164 17.05 -4.49 10.73
C GLY A 164 16.24 -3.20 10.89
N PRO A 165 15.08 -3.27 11.57
CA PRO A 165 14.19 -2.14 11.79
C PRO A 165 14.87 -0.98 12.53
N LYS A 166 14.65 0.25 12.04
CA LYS A 166 15.22 1.49 12.60
C LYS A 166 14.13 2.31 13.24
N LYS A 167 14.12 2.33 14.58
CA LYS A 167 13.16 3.07 15.39
C LYS A 167 13.11 4.58 15.08
N TRP A 168 14.21 5.17 14.64
CA TRP A 168 14.24 6.59 14.28
C TRP A 168 13.40 6.89 13.03
N ILE A 169 13.41 6.01 12.00
CA ILE A 169 12.56 6.14 10.80
C ILE A 169 11.09 6.03 11.19
N TYR A 170 10.77 5.09 12.08
CA TYR A 170 9.42 4.95 12.61
C TYR A 170 8.93 6.23 13.30
N LYS A 171 9.75 6.80 14.18
CA LYS A 171 9.42 8.06 14.87
C LYS A 171 9.27 9.23 13.91
N GLU A 172 10.09 9.26 12.86
CA GLU A 172 9.99 10.27 11.81
C GLU A 172 8.63 10.20 11.11
N LYS A 173 8.21 9.00 10.71
CA LYS A 173 6.91 8.76 10.08
C LYS A 173 5.74 9.00 11.02
N ALA A 174 5.87 8.60 12.29
CA ALA A 174 4.91 8.91 13.34
C ALA A 174 4.70 10.42 13.47
N ARG A 175 5.81 11.18 13.50
CA ARG A 175 5.76 12.63 13.58
C ARG A 175 5.10 13.26 12.37
N LEU A 176 5.43 12.80 11.16
CA LEU A 176 4.76 13.27 9.94
C LEU A 176 3.26 12.95 9.97
N GLY A 177 2.87 11.75 10.39
CA GLY A 177 1.48 11.35 10.56
C GLY A 177 0.70 12.25 11.54
N GLU A 178 1.28 12.54 12.71
CA GLU A 178 0.71 13.48 13.68
C GLU A 178 0.50 14.88 13.08
N LEU A 179 1.49 15.38 12.33
CA LEU A 179 1.41 16.70 11.71
C LEU A 179 0.34 16.73 10.61
N THR A 180 0.30 15.70 9.76
CA THR A 180 -0.73 15.57 8.72
C THR A 180 -2.12 15.51 9.33
N PHE A 181 -2.30 14.77 10.43
CA PHE A 181 -3.58 14.69 11.13
C PHE A 181 -3.98 16.03 11.78
N ARG A 182 -3.03 16.67 12.48
CA ARG A 182 -3.27 17.93 13.20
C ARG A 182 -3.60 19.10 12.27
N PHE A 183 -2.93 19.18 11.13
CA PHE A 183 -3.06 20.28 10.16
C PHE A 183 -3.82 19.86 8.90
N GLN A 184 -4.65 18.81 9.00
CA GLN A 184 -5.42 18.32 7.88
C GLN A 184 -6.40 19.39 7.38
N ASP A 185 -6.42 19.59 6.06
CA ASP A 185 -7.43 20.45 5.43
C ASP A 185 -8.84 19.87 5.58
N THR A 186 -9.84 20.74 5.54
CA THR A 186 -11.24 20.34 5.54
C THR A 186 -11.58 19.58 4.27
N TRP A 187 -12.22 18.42 4.41
CA TRP A 187 -12.67 17.62 3.28
C TRP A 187 -14.08 18.00 2.84
N PRO A 188 -14.44 17.75 1.57
CA PRO A 188 -15.84 17.77 1.15
C PRO A 188 -16.67 16.85 2.04
N VAL A 189 -17.80 17.35 2.54
CA VAL A 189 -18.64 16.68 3.54
C VAL A 189 -19.04 15.26 3.14
N GLN A 190 -19.37 15.05 1.86
CA GLN A 190 -19.76 13.73 1.35
C GLN A 190 -18.60 12.73 1.42
N GLN A 191 -17.38 13.17 1.12
CA GLN A 191 -16.20 12.30 1.16
C GLN A 191 -15.83 11.94 2.60
N ALA A 192 -15.92 12.90 3.52
CA ALA A 192 -15.72 12.65 4.95
C ALA A 192 -16.73 11.62 5.48
N ALA A 193 -18.02 11.79 5.16
CA ALA A 193 -19.07 10.87 5.61
C ALA A 193 -18.84 9.45 5.09
N ILE A 194 -18.46 9.29 3.81
CA ILE A 194 -18.13 7.99 3.21
C ILE A 194 -16.91 7.38 3.91
N LYS A 195 -15.81 8.13 4.03
CA LYS A 195 -14.58 7.63 4.64
C LYS A 195 -14.81 7.16 6.07
N HIS A 196 -15.42 8.00 6.92
CA HIS A 196 -15.61 7.67 8.33
C HIS A 196 -16.64 6.55 8.53
N SER A 197 -17.67 6.48 7.68
CA SER A 197 -18.57 5.33 7.68
C SER A 197 -17.81 4.03 7.37
N CYS A 198 -16.94 4.02 6.34
CA CYS A 198 -16.12 2.85 6.04
C CYS A 198 -15.12 2.51 7.17
N ALA A 199 -14.51 3.51 7.81
CA ALA A 199 -13.59 3.32 8.91
C ALA A 199 -14.24 2.62 10.11
N LEU A 200 -15.49 3.00 10.45
CA LEU A 200 -16.25 2.39 11.54
C LEU A 200 -16.57 0.90 11.34
N GLN A 201 -16.42 0.37 10.13
CA GLN A 201 -16.57 -1.07 9.87
C GLN A 201 -15.31 -1.88 10.20
N LYS A 202 -14.17 -1.20 10.34
CA LYS A 202 -12.84 -1.82 10.41
C LYS A 202 -12.10 -1.50 11.70
N TYR A 203 -12.33 -0.31 12.25
CA TYR A 203 -11.57 0.22 13.38
C TYR A 203 -12.51 0.56 14.54
N PRO A 204 -11.98 0.54 15.78
CA PRO A 204 -12.69 1.08 16.94
C PRO A 204 -13.16 2.52 16.70
N PHE A 205 -14.25 2.89 17.36
CA PHE A 205 -14.89 4.20 17.20
C PHE A 205 -13.91 5.35 17.49
N GLU A 206 -13.06 5.16 18.50
CA GLU A 206 -12.07 6.13 18.96
C GLU A 206 -10.99 6.42 17.91
N ASP A 207 -10.71 5.44 17.05
CA ASP A 207 -9.66 5.51 16.05
C ASP A 207 -10.21 5.83 14.65
N ALA A 208 -11.53 5.94 14.48
CA ALA A 208 -12.20 6.12 13.19
C ALA A 208 -11.76 7.36 12.38
N LEU A 209 -11.20 8.37 13.05
CA LEU A 209 -10.66 9.57 12.41
C LEU A 209 -9.14 9.52 12.22
N SER A 210 -8.43 8.75 13.06
CA SER A 210 -6.99 8.83 13.25
C SER A 210 -6.23 7.60 12.73
N HIS A 211 -6.91 6.47 12.49
CA HIS A 211 -6.31 5.18 12.14
C HIS A 211 -5.37 5.24 10.94
N ASP A 212 -5.62 6.13 9.97
CA ASP A 212 -4.79 6.28 8.78
C ASP A 212 -3.47 7.02 9.07
N TYR A 213 -3.43 7.83 10.12
CA TYR A 213 -2.39 8.81 10.34
C TYR A 213 -1.47 8.45 11.51
N LEU A 214 -2.03 7.94 12.61
CA LEU A 214 -1.29 7.76 13.84
C LEU A 214 -0.51 6.43 13.86
N TYR A 215 0.70 6.53 14.41
CA TYR A 215 1.63 5.43 14.63
C TYR A 215 1.74 5.28 16.15
N GLU A 216 1.16 4.23 16.71
CA GLU A 216 1.04 4.09 18.16
C GLU A 216 2.08 3.12 18.73
N ASN A 217 2.29 1.98 18.06
CA ASN A 217 3.07 0.87 18.59
C ASN A 217 4.22 0.48 17.64
N TYR A 218 5.45 0.87 17.97
CA TYR A 218 6.61 0.39 17.23
C TYR A 218 6.84 -1.11 17.49
N ASP A 219 6.56 -1.93 16.49
CA ASP A 219 6.74 -3.38 16.53
C ASP A 219 7.79 -3.81 15.49
N PRO A 220 9.06 -4.00 15.89
CA PRO A 220 10.12 -4.43 14.98
C PRO A 220 9.92 -5.87 14.49
N ASP A 221 9.27 -6.73 15.27
CA ASP A 221 9.09 -8.14 14.92
C ASP A 221 8.11 -8.27 13.75
N LEU A 222 7.05 -7.44 13.72
CA LEU A 222 6.15 -7.35 12.56
C LEU A 222 6.85 -6.84 11.30
N ILE A 223 7.77 -5.88 11.44
CA ILE A 223 8.56 -5.37 10.31
C ILE A 223 9.50 -6.46 9.78
N GLU A 224 10.20 -7.16 10.66
CA GLU A 224 11.08 -8.28 10.29
C GLU A 224 10.31 -9.43 9.65
N LYS A 225 9.13 -9.75 10.20
CA LYS A 225 8.23 -10.75 9.63
C LYS A 225 7.83 -10.36 8.21
N LEU A 226 7.38 -9.13 7.97
CA LEU A 226 7.02 -8.66 6.62
C LEU A 226 8.22 -8.76 5.66
N LEU A 227 9.39 -8.28 6.08
CA LEU A 227 10.61 -8.35 5.27
C LEU A 227 11.01 -9.79 4.95
N SER A 228 10.78 -10.74 5.87
CA SER A 228 11.07 -12.16 5.66
C SER A 228 10.20 -12.80 4.58
N MET A 229 8.99 -12.28 4.35
CA MET A 229 8.08 -12.74 3.30
C MET A 229 8.48 -12.27 1.90
N LEU A 230 9.31 -11.22 1.79
CA LEU A 230 9.77 -10.67 0.51
C LEU A 230 10.85 -11.57 -0.11
N THR A 231 10.44 -12.69 -0.71
CA THR A 231 11.32 -13.70 -1.30
C THR A 231 10.96 -13.97 -2.76
N PRO A 232 11.90 -14.46 -3.58
CA PRO A 232 11.64 -14.81 -4.98
C PRO A 232 10.51 -15.83 -5.15
N ARG A 233 10.42 -16.80 -4.24
CA ARG A 233 9.37 -17.83 -4.27
C ARG A 233 7.99 -17.33 -3.85
N ASN A 234 7.94 -16.22 -3.11
CA ASN A 234 6.71 -15.58 -2.67
C ASN A 234 6.34 -14.35 -3.53
N MET A 235 6.96 -14.23 -4.70
CA MET A 235 6.78 -13.12 -5.63
C MET A 235 5.96 -13.55 -6.85
N MET A 236 5.12 -12.66 -7.34
CA MET A 236 4.66 -12.64 -8.72
C MET A 236 5.05 -11.28 -9.30
N PHE A 237 5.67 -11.24 -10.47
CA PHE A 237 5.86 -9.96 -11.16
C PHE A 237 5.16 -9.95 -12.51
N SER A 238 4.63 -8.79 -12.89
CA SER A 238 3.93 -8.59 -14.14
C SER A 238 4.54 -7.45 -14.92
N MET A 239 4.65 -7.65 -16.23
CA MET A 239 5.14 -6.66 -17.17
C MET A 239 4.01 -6.29 -18.12
N CYS A 240 3.65 -5.02 -18.14
CA CYS A 240 2.58 -4.50 -19.00
C CYS A 240 3.21 -3.57 -20.03
N ALA A 241 3.26 -4.00 -21.29
CA ALA A 241 3.91 -3.28 -22.38
C ALA A 241 3.28 -3.64 -23.74
N LYS A 242 3.21 -2.70 -24.68
CA LYS A 242 2.69 -2.98 -26.04
C LYS A 242 3.55 -3.99 -26.80
N GLU A 243 4.84 -3.99 -26.50
CA GLU A 243 5.87 -4.84 -27.04
C GLU A 243 5.60 -6.34 -26.78
N ASN A 244 4.83 -6.65 -25.73
CA ASN A 244 4.38 -8.01 -25.42
C ASN A 244 3.43 -8.59 -26.48
N SER A 245 2.87 -7.78 -27.38
CA SER A 245 2.03 -8.28 -28.48
C SER A 245 2.75 -9.25 -29.42
N LYS A 246 4.09 -9.31 -29.36
CA LYS A 246 4.92 -10.25 -30.13
C LYS A 246 5.03 -11.64 -29.48
N ILE A 247 4.61 -11.78 -28.22
CA ILE A 247 4.64 -13.05 -27.49
C ILE A 247 3.59 -13.99 -28.11
N GLU A 248 4.02 -15.19 -28.47
CA GLU A 248 3.14 -16.24 -28.98
C GLU A 248 2.37 -16.92 -27.84
N ASP A 249 1.23 -17.52 -28.18
CA ASP A 249 0.36 -18.26 -27.25
C ASP A 249 -0.15 -17.46 -26.05
N MET A 250 -0.50 -16.18 -26.26
CA MET A 250 -1.17 -15.39 -25.22
C MET A 250 -2.62 -15.83 -25.04
N GLU A 251 -3.01 -16.00 -23.79
CA GLU A 251 -4.39 -16.22 -23.38
C GLU A 251 -5.17 -14.90 -23.39
N LYS A 252 -6.50 -14.99 -23.37
CA LYS A 252 -7.38 -13.83 -23.19
C LYS A 252 -8.15 -13.98 -21.89
N GLU A 253 -8.03 -12.96 -21.05
CA GLU A 253 -8.82 -12.87 -19.83
C GLU A 253 -10.32 -12.83 -20.18
N GLN A 254 -11.13 -13.57 -19.42
CA GLN A 254 -12.51 -13.88 -19.76
C GLN A 254 -13.44 -12.65 -19.84
N HIS A 255 -13.23 -11.66 -18.99
CA HIS A 255 -14.18 -10.55 -18.81
C HIS A 255 -13.86 -9.34 -19.68
N TYR A 256 -12.58 -8.99 -19.81
CA TYR A 256 -12.11 -7.80 -20.52
C TYR A 256 -11.39 -8.14 -21.82
N GLY A 257 -11.10 -9.42 -22.08
CA GLY A 257 -10.40 -9.86 -23.29
C GLY A 257 -8.94 -9.41 -23.34
N ILE A 258 -8.35 -9.08 -22.20
CA ILE A 258 -6.96 -8.63 -22.10
C ILE A 258 -6.05 -9.80 -22.49
N ALA A 259 -5.15 -9.57 -23.45
CA ALA A 259 -4.16 -10.55 -23.84
C ALA A 259 -3.06 -10.61 -22.76
N PHE A 260 -2.84 -11.80 -22.19
CA PHE A 260 -1.80 -12.03 -21.20
C PHE A 260 -1.13 -13.40 -21.40
N LYS A 261 0.08 -13.56 -20.86
CA LYS A 261 0.75 -14.85 -20.75
C LYS A 261 1.28 -14.99 -19.34
N ARG A 262 0.92 -16.08 -18.67
CA ARG A 262 1.51 -16.45 -17.37
C ARG A 262 2.59 -17.49 -17.61
N THR A 263 3.75 -17.32 -17.00
CA THR A 263 4.86 -18.26 -17.11
C THR A 263 5.47 -18.49 -15.73
N LYS A 264 5.69 -19.75 -15.37
CA LYS A 264 6.46 -20.10 -14.17
C LYS A 264 7.91 -19.69 -14.39
N LEU A 265 8.51 -19.06 -13.39
CA LEU A 265 9.93 -18.75 -13.43
C LEU A 265 10.73 -20.04 -13.49
N ALA A 266 11.76 -20.06 -14.33
CA ALA A 266 12.68 -21.18 -14.35
C ALA A 266 13.46 -21.23 -13.01
N GLU A 267 13.89 -22.43 -12.60
CA GLU A 267 14.60 -22.58 -11.33
C GLU A 267 15.91 -21.76 -11.33
N GLU A 268 16.58 -21.64 -12.48
CA GLU A 268 17.77 -20.83 -12.63
C GLU A 268 17.51 -19.32 -12.37
N GLU A 269 16.33 -18.82 -12.74
CA GLU A 269 15.93 -17.43 -12.48
C GLU A 269 15.62 -17.22 -10.99
N ILE A 270 14.94 -18.17 -10.37
CA ILE A 270 14.65 -18.17 -8.93
C ILE A 270 15.97 -18.17 -8.14
N GLU A 271 16.89 -19.08 -8.47
CA GLU A 271 18.21 -19.16 -7.84
C GLU A 271 19.03 -17.86 -8.02
N ARG A 272 18.94 -17.22 -9.19
CA ARG A 272 19.56 -15.91 -9.44
C ARG A 272 19.02 -14.84 -8.49
N PHE A 273 17.69 -14.76 -8.34
CA PHE A 273 17.07 -13.82 -7.41
C PHE A 273 17.35 -14.17 -5.94
N GLU A 274 17.41 -15.45 -5.58
CA GLU A 274 17.77 -15.90 -4.23
C GLU A 274 19.23 -15.57 -3.89
N LYS A 275 20.12 -15.63 -4.90
CA LYS A 275 21.50 -15.18 -4.77
C LYS A 275 21.59 -13.66 -4.60
N ALA A 276 20.78 -12.89 -5.33
CA ALA A 276 20.67 -11.45 -5.16
C ALA A 276 20.23 -11.08 -3.73
N LEU A 277 19.26 -11.81 -3.18
CA LEU A 277 18.80 -11.69 -1.79
C LEU A 277 19.86 -12.08 -0.73
N LYS A 278 21.05 -12.55 -1.12
CA LYS A 278 22.17 -12.87 -0.21
C LYS A 278 23.40 -12.00 -0.49
N THR A 279 23.36 -11.20 -1.54
CA THR A 279 24.51 -10.43 -2.05
C THR A 279 24.22 -8.95 -1.87
N PRO A 280 24.83 -8.27 -0.88
CA PRO A 280 24.61 -6.85 -0.69
C PRO A 280 25.18 -6.07 -1.88
N PHE A 281 24.49 -5.02 -2.29
CA PHE A 281 25.03 -4.03 -3.23
C PHE A 281 25.56 -2.84 -2.42
N GLU A 282 26.84 -2.50 -2.58
CA GLU A 282 27.50 -1.45 -1.80
C GLU A 282 26.91 -0.06 -2.01
N GLY A 283 26.24 0.17 -3.14
CA GLY A 283 25.54 1.43 -3.42
C GLY A 283 24.27 1.63 -2.61
N PHE A 284 23.74 0.61 -1.93
CA PHE A 284 22.52 0.72 -1.15
C PHE A 284 22.78 1.07 0.31
N TYR A 285 22.13 2.14 0.77
CA TYR A 285 22.14 2.58 2.16
C TYR A 285 20.88 3.40 2.47
N LEU A 286 20.50 3.46 3.74
CA LEU A 286 19.40 4.33 4.17
C LEU A 286 19.89 5.78 4.29
N PRO A 287 19.08 6.77 3.87
CA PRO A 287 19.41 8.17 4.06
C PRO A 287 19.50 8.52 5.56
N GLY A 288 20.11 9.67 5.85
CA GLY A 288 20.06 10.28 7.17
C GLY A 288 18.64 10.75 7.55
N ALA A 289 18.51 11.29 8.77
CA ALA A 289 17.25 11.88 9.24
C ALA A 289 16.81 13.05 8.36
N ASN A 290 15.50 13.24 8.23
CA ASN A 290 14.94 14.32 7.42
C ASN A 290 14.97 15.67 8.18
N ASP A 291 15.86 16.56 7.78
CA ASP A 291 16.03 17.89 8.36
C ASP A 291 14.88 18.88 8.04
N TYR A 292 13.96 18.51 7.13
CA TYR A 292 12.86 19.38 6.68
C TYR A 292 11.56 19.21 7.45
N ILE A 293 11.53 18.37 8.48
CA ILE A 293 10.34 18.20 9.31
C ILE A 293 10.12 19.44 10.16
N ALA A 294 8.96 20.09 9.97
CA ALA A 294 8.62 21.32 10.67
C ALA A 294 8.62 21.13 12.20
N THR A 295 9.27 22.06 12.90
CA THR A 295 9.36 22.09 14.36
C THR A 295 8.60 23.26 14.99
N SER A 296 8.43 24.35 14.25
CA SER A 296 7.67 25.53 14.69
C SER A 296 6.33 25.63 13.94
N PHE A 297 5.25 25.83 14.70
CA PHE A 297 3.88 25.97 14.21
C PHE A 297 3.20 27.23 14.74
N GLU A 298 4.00 28.21 15.20
CA GLU A 298 3.47 29.48 15.70
C GLU A 298 2.87 30.29 14.55
N LEU A 299 1.60 30.67 14.71
CA LEU A 299 0.93 31.55 13.77
C LEU A 299 1.48 32.97 13.94
N LYS A 300 1.99 33.54 12.84
CA LYS A 300 2.34 34.97 12.82
C LYS A 300 1.08 35.80 13.07
N LYS A 301 1.22 36.84 13.88
CA LYS A 301 0.13 37.81 14.10
C LYS A 301 -0.20 38.48 12.76
N LYS A 302 -1.49 38.65 12.51
CA LYS A 302 -1.97 39.44 11.36
C LYS A 302 -1.48 40.87 11.55
N GLU A 303 -0.72 41.40 10.58
CA GLU A 303 -0.35 42.81 10.58
C GLU A 303 -1.59 43.62 10.16
N ASP A 304 -2.02 44.54 11.01
CA ASP A 304 -3.16 45.47 10.77
C ASP A 304 -2.78 46.57 9.77
N ASN A 305 -2.28 46.20 8.59
CA ASN A 305 -2.11 47.12 7.48
C ASN A 305 -3.27 46.90 6.50
N ASP A 306 -4.42 47.49 6.82
CA ASP A 306 -5.47 47.79 5.84
C ASP A 306 -4.89 48.73 4.77
N ILE A 307 -4.31 48.16 3.71
CA ILE A 307 -3.84 48.90 2.52
C ILE A 307 -5.02 49.13 1.54
N PHE A 308 -6.23 48.69 1.90
CA PHE A 308 -7.44 48.92 1.12
C PHE A 308 -8.55 49.52 2.00
N SER A 309 -8.34 50.76 2.43
CA SER A 309 -9.40 51.67 2.87
C SER A 309 -9.63 52.76 1.83
#